data_AF-A0A173LPZ4-F1
#
_entry.id   AF-A0A173LPZ4-F1
#
_cell.length_a   1.000
_cell.length_b   1.000
_cell.length_c   1.000
_cell.angle_alpha   90.00
_cell.angle_beta   90.00
_cell.angle_gamma   90.00
#
_symmetry.space_group_name_H-M   'P 1'
#
loop_
_entity.id
_entity.type
_entity.pdbx_description
1 polymer ?
#
loop_
_entity_poly.entity_id
_entity_poly.type
_entity_poly.pdbx_seq_one_letter_code
_entity_poly.pdbx_strand_id
1 'polypeptide(L)'
;MISQWSRNHPVDDDMIRNVHTRAMRGDIAEAESILGELAGPADELWPRWRWPALLLDRGLQVGSRGGHGSVRYRVVEVEPRSVRFGFAPRSLLRGEHELSVRIAGQGTFRRPPGEGEETRPGWMNLEWQHRLDVAANLPDTAFRLVIQLHDVLAEDLLDQAERLLTGVEREPRAMGARLGMIHRIYRALDRER
;
A
#
# COMPACT_ATOMS: atom_id res chain seq x y z
N MET A 1 9.28 4.82 -18.69
CA MET A 1 8.93 4.67 -17.26
C MET A 1 7.46 5.00 -17.09
N ILE A 2 6.68 4.16 -16.40
CA ILE A 2 5.25 4.41 -16.11
C ILE A 2 5.08 5.36 -14.91
N SER A 3 5.92 5.18 -13.88
CA SER A 3 6.11 6.09 -12.76
C SER A 3 7.54 5.96 -12.22
N GLN A 4 7.96 6.84 -11.30
CA GLN A 4 9.30 6.78 -10.70
C GLN A 4 9.53 5.54 -9.81
N TRP A 5 8.45 4.90 -9.36
CA TRP A 5 8.47 3.67 -8.56
C TRP A 5 8.44 2.39 -9.41
N SER A 6 8.20 2.54 -10.71
CA SER A 6 7.98 1.43 -11.64
C SER A 6 9.23 1.07 -12.43
N ARG A 7 9.54 -0.22 -12.48
CA ARG A 7 10.58 -0.83 -13.31
C ARG A 7 10.07 -2.12 -13.95
N ASN A 8 10.75 -2.60 -14.98
CA ASN A 8 10.45 -3.93 -15.53
C ASN A 8 10.62 -4.99 -14.44
N HIS A 9 9.73 -5.98 -14.42
CA HIS A 9 9.82 -7.07 -13.48
C HIS A 9 11.08 -7.92 -13.79
N PRO A 10 11.82 -8.40 -12.79
CA PRO A 10 13.14 -9.01 -13.01
C PRO A 10 13.12 -10.38 -13.72
N VAL A 11 11.94 -11.03 -13.79
CA VAL A 11 11.81 -12.39 -14.33
C VAL A 11 10.60 -12.59 -15.25
N ASP A 12 9.78 -11.56 -15.48
CA ASP A 12 8.60 -11.63 -16.37
C ASP A 12 8.55 -10.32 -17.17
N ASP A 13 8.93 -10.37 -18.45
CA ASP A 13 9.06 -9.19 -19.31
C ASP A 13 7.71 -8.50 -19.59
N ASP A 14 6.60 -9.21 -19.43
CA ASP A 14 5.24 -8.66 -19.61
C ASP A 14 4.72 -7.97 -18.33
N MET A 15 5.53 -7.94 -17.27
CA MET A 15 5.14 -7.47 -15.96
C MET A 15 5.96 -6.27 -15.50
N ILE A 16 5.33 -5.45 -14.68
CA ILE A 16 5.95 -4.29 -14.05
C ILE A 16 6.04 -4.55 -12.56
N ARG A 17 7.19 -4.19 -11.99
CA ARG A 17 7.41 -4.10 -10.55
C ARG A 17 7.34 -2.64 -10.12
N ASN A 18 6.38 -2.32 -9.28
CA ASN A 18 6.19 -1.03 -8.65
C ASN A 18 6.47 -1.16 -7.14
N VAL A 19 7.42 -0.40 -6.61
CA VAL A 19 7.86 -0.52 -5.21
C VAL A 19 7.93 0.83 -4.54
N HIS A 20 7.22 0.96 -3.42
CA HIS A 20 7.27 2.09 -2.52
C HIS A 20 7.91 1.64 -1.21
N THR A 21 8.90 2.38 -0.73
CA THR A 21 9.66 2.04 0.48
C THR A 21 9.80 3.28 1.34
N ARG A 22 9.59 3.14 2.64
CA ARG A 22 9.79 4.22 3.60
C ARG A 22 10.46 3.73 4.87
N ALA A 23 11.50 4.45 5.29
CA ALA A 23 12.15 4.24 6.57
C ALA A 23 11.44 5.06 7.65
N MET A 24 11.11 4.42 8.76
CA MET A 24 10.44 5.03 9.91
C MET A 24 11.11 4.52 11.19
N ARG A 25 11.02 5.28 12.28
CA ARG A 25 11.38 4.77 13.61
C ARG A 25 10.11 4.28 14.31
N GLY A 26 10.19 3.16 15.00
CA GLY A 26 9.08 2.67 15.80
C GLY A 26 9.34 1.33 16.44
N ASP A 27 8.35 0.85 17.18
CA ASP A 27 8.35 -0.47 17.78
C ASP A 27 7.89 -1.52 16.75
N ILE A 28 8.58 -2.67 16.68
CA ILE A 28 8.26 -3.72 15.71
C ILE A 28 6.94 -4.43 16.04
N ALA A 29 6.60 -4.61 17.31
CA ALA A 29 5.35 -5.25 17.72
C ALA A 29 4.16 -4.34 17.43
N GLU A 30 4.33 -3.02 17.58
CA GLU A 30 3.33 -2.04 17.15
C GLU A 30 3.11 -2.08 15.63
N ALA A 31 4.19 -2.16 14.84
CA ALA A 31 4.09 -2.32 13.39
C ALA A 31 3.40 -3.62 12.97
N GLU A 32 3.72 -4.74 13.63
CA GLU A 32 3.05 -6.03 13.41
C GLU A 32 1.54 -5.94 13.75
N SER A 33 1.18 -5.26 14.84
CA SER A 33 -0.21 -5.02 15.22
C SER A 33 -0.95 -4.17 14.19
N ILE A 34 -0.35 -3.07 13.74
CA ILE A 34 -0.93 -2.20 12.71
C ILE A 34 -1.20 -2.99 11.42
N LEU A 35 -0.24 -3.83 11.00
CA LEU A 35 -0.39 -4.66 9.82
C LEU A 35 -1.48 -5.73 9.98
N GLY A 36 -1.57 -6.35 11.17
CA GLY A 36 -2.55 -7.39 11.49
C GLY A 36 -4.00 -6.92 11.47
N GLU A 37 -4.25 -5.62 11.69
CA GLU A 37 -5.58 -5.02 11.64
C GLU A 37 -6.04 -4.62 10.23
N LEU A 38 -5.18 -4.77 9.21
CA LEU A 38 -5.52 -4.43 7.82
C LEU A 38 -6.78 -5.20 7.36
N ALA A 39 -7.73 -4.48 6.74
CA ALA A 39 -9.04 -5.00 6.34
C ALA A 39 -9.91 -5.53 7.50
N GLY A 40 -9.55 -5.24 8.75
CA GLY A 40 -10.33 -5.52 9.95
C GLY A 40 -11.21 -4.34 10.37
N PRO A 41 -12.06 -4.52 11.42
CA PRO A 41 -12.89 -3.44 11.96
C PRO A 41 -12.09 -2.26 12.50
N ALA A 42 -10.89 -2.50 13.02
CA ALA A 42 -9.98 -1.48 13.55
C ALA A 42 -8.94 -1.00 12.51
N ASP A 43 -9.17 -1.25 11.22
CA ASP A 43 -8.25 -0.85 10.15
C ASP A 43 -8.14 0.68 10.03
N GLU A 44 -7.09 1.22 10.64
CA GLU A 44 -6.64 2.61 10.45
C GLU A 44 -5.50 2.73 9.43
N LEU A 45 -4.92 1.60 9.01
CA LEU A 45 -3.80 1.58 8.06
C LEU A 45 -4.28 1.90 6.65
N TRP A 46 -5.42 1.35 6.23
CA TRP A 46 -5.99 1.64 4.93
C TRP A 46 -6.54 3.08 4.88
N PRO A 47 -6.17 3.90 3.88
CA PRO A 47 -6.57 5.31 3.78
C PRO A 47 -8.04 5.49 3.31
N ARG A 48 -9.00 5.00 4.10
CA ARG A 48 -10.46 4.99 3.84
C ARG A 48 -11.07 6.38 3.61
N TRP A 49 -10.44 7.43 4.13
CA TRP A 49 -10.88 8.81 3.93
C TRP A 49 -10.85 9.22 2.44
N ARG A 50 -9.91 8.65 1.68
CA ARG A 50 -9.71 8.96 0.25
C ARG A 50 -10.08 7.83 -0.67
N TRP A 51 -9.88 6.58 -0.28
CA TRP A 51 -9.99 5.42 -1.15
C TRP A 51 -11.16 4.50 -0.75
N PRO A 52 -11.78 3.78 -1.70
CA PRO A 52 -12.68 2.66 -1.40
C PRO A 52 -12.09 1.75 -0.32
N ALA A 53 -12.91 1.32 0.63
CA ALA A 53 -12.43 0.47 1.72
C ALA A 53 -11.91 -0.88 1.18
N LEU A 54 -10.83 -1.38 1.77
CA LEU A 54 -10.40 -2.76 1.57
C LEU A 54 -11.30 -3.67 2.42
N LEU A 55 -12.15 -4.44 1.76
CA LEU A 55 -13.10 -5.33 2.41
C LEU A 55 -12.77 -6.78 2.05
N LEU A 56 -12.69 -7.65 3.05
CA LEU A 56 -12.46 -9.08 2.90
C LEU A 56 -13.59 -9.87 3.55
N ASP A 57 -14.05 -10.93 2.88
CA ASP A 57 -15.20 -11.75 3.29
C ASP A 57 -15.02 -12.45 4.64
N ARG A 58 -13.78 -12.75 5.02
CA ARG A 58 -13.44 -13.45 6.26
C ARG A 58 -12.27 -12.79 7.00
N GLY A 59 -12.05 -11.48 6.80
CA GLY A 59 -10.90 -10.76 7.36
C GLY A 59 -9.56 -11.17 6.76
N LEU A 60 -8.46 -10.71 7.38
CA LEU A 60 -7.09 -10.89 6.93
C LEU A 60 -6.55 -12.30 7.25
N GLN A 61 -7.01 -13.28 6.49
CA GLN A 61 -6.58 -14.67 6.61
C GLN A 61 -6.42 -15.31 5.24
N VAL A 62 -5.53 -16.30 5.15
CA VAL A 62 -5.23 -16.98 3.88
C VAL A 62 -6.51 -17.52 3.23
N GLY A 63 -6.64 -17.25 1.94
CA GLY A 63 -7.78 -17.62 1.12
C GLY A 63 -8.98 -16.68 1.19
N SER A 64 -9.03 -15.70 2.10
CA SER A 64 -10.06 -14.65 2.10
C SER A 64 -10.14 -13.93 0.76
N ARG A 65 -11.35 -13.52 0.37
CA ARG A 65 -11.65 -12.91 -0.92
C ARG A 65 -12.30 -11.56 -0.69
N GLY A 66 -12.06 -10.64 -1.61
CA GLY A 66 -12.64 -9.31 -1.51
C GLY A 66 -11.87 -8.31 -2.36
N GLY A 67 -11.70 -7.11 -1.84
CA GLY A 67 -10.84 -6.08 -2.41
C GLY A 67 -11.34 -4.68 -2.14
N HIS A 68 -10.97 -3.74 -2.99
CA HIS A 68 -11.36 -2.34 -2.83
C HIS A 68 -11.84 -1.80 -4.18
N GLY A 69 -12.93 -1.03 -4.18
CA GLY A 69 -13.49 -0.48 -5.42
C GLY A 69 -13.92 -1.58 -6.38
N SER A 70 -13.41 -1.50 -7.61
CA SER A 70 -13.58 -2.54 -8.64
C SER A 70 -12.49 -3.62 -8.60
N VAL A 71 -11.42 -3.42 -7.83
CA VAL A 71 -10.28 -4.33 -7.78
C VAL A 71 -10.58 -5.49 -6.84
N ARG A 72 -10.24 -6.72 -7.26
CA ARG A 72 -10.56 -7.94 -6.52
C ARG A 72 -9.30 -8.76 -6.25
N TYR A 73 -9.21 -9.30 -5.04
CA TYR A 73 -8.07 -10.04 -4.53
C TYR A 73 -8.47 -11.34 -3.84
N ARG A 74 -7.46 -12.18 -3.62
CA ARG A 74 -7.41 -13.23 -2.61
C ARG A 74 -6.19 -13.01 -1.72
N VAL A 75 -6.34 -13.19 -0.42
CA VAL A 75 -5.19 -13.26 0.51
C VAL A 75 -4.42 -14.56 0.26
N VAL A 76 -3.14 -14.44 -0.07
CA VAL A 76 -2.25 -15.57 -0.38
C VAL A 76 -1.42 -15.96 0.83
N GLU A 77 -0.97 -14.96 1.61
CA GLU A 77 -0.09 -15.16 2.74
C GLU A 77 -0.34 -14.08 3.80
N VAL A 78 -0.25 -14.48 5.06
CA VAL A 78 -0.33 -13.60 6.22
C VAL A 78 0.73 -14.06 7.21
N GLU A 79 1.68 -13.18 7.48
CA GLU A 79 2.71 -13.31 8.50
C GLU A 79 2.65 -12.07 9.41
N PRO A 80 3.28 -12.08 10.60
CA PRO A 80 3.29 -10.90 11.47
C PRO A 80 3.80 -9.62 10.77
N ARG A 81 4.72 -9.79 9.82
CA ARG A 81 5.46 -8.70 9.17
C ARG A 81 5.20 -8.56 7.68
N SER A 82 4.33 -9.41 7.11
CA SER A 82 4.06 -9.38 5.68
C SER A 82 2.65 -9.89 5.39
N VAL A 83 1.99 -9.26 4.42
CA VAL A 83 0.72 -9.74 3.90
C VAL A 83 0.76 -9.67 2.39
N ARG A 84 0.27 -10.73 1.74
CA ARG A 84 0.32 -10.86 0.29
C ARG A 84 -1.05 -11.14 -0.29
N PHE A 85 -1.39 -10.42 -1.33
CA PHE A 85 -2.64 -10.52 -2.05
C PHE A 85 -2.38 -10.89 -3.50
N GLY A 86 -3.03 -11.93 -4.00
CA GLY A 86 -3.08 -12.22 -5.43
C GLY A 86 -4.31 -11.58 -6.05
N PHE A 87 -4.18 -11.01 -7.25
CA PHE A 87 -5.37 -10.57 -7.99
C PHE A 87 -6.32 -11.75 -8.25
N ALA A 88 -7.63 -11.49 -8.15
CA ALA A 88 -8.63 -12.53 -8.36
C ALA A 88 -8.60 -13.06 -9.82
N PRO A 89 -8.90 -14.35 -10.04
CA PRO A 89 -9.03 -14.89 -11.39
C PRO A 89 -10.06 -14.10 -12.21
N ARG A 90 -9.78 -13.90 -13.50
CA ARG A 90 -10.60 -13.11 -14.46
C ARG A 90 -10.64 -11.59 -14.21
N SER A 91 -9.82 -11.08 -13.29
CA SER A 91 -9.52 -9.65 -13.22
C SER A 91 -8.79 -9.18 -14.48
N LEU A 92 -8.94 -7.89 -14.83
CA LEU A 92 -8.13 -7.25 -15.87
C LEU A 92 -6.66 -7.09 -15.46
N LEU A 93 -6.36 -7.29 -14.17
CA LEU A 93 -5.02 -7.24 -13.58
C LEU A 93 -4.62 -8.64 -13.13
N ARG A 94 -3.36 -9.02 -13.35
CA ARG A 94 -2.74 -10.27 -12.90
C ARG A 94 -1.44 -9.96 -12.14
N GLY A 95 -1.10 -10.79 -11.17
CA GLY A 95 0.06 -10.60 -10.30
C GLY A 95 -0.31 -10.50 -8.81
N GLU A 96 0.50 -9.80 -8.03
CA GLU A 96 0.40 -9.77 -6.57
C GLU A 96 0.72 -8.38 -5.98
N HIS A 97 0.11 -8.10 -4.83
CA HIS A 97 0.50 -7.04 -3.91
C HIS A 97 1.14 -7.66 -2.67
N GLU A 98 2.17 -7.03 -2.14
CA GLU A 98 2.73 -7.32 -0.82
C GLU A 98 2.88 -6.02 -0.04
N LEU A 99 2.43 -6.03 1.21
CA LEU A 99 2.78 -5.02 2.19
C LEU A 99 3.61 -5.70 3.28
N SER A 100 4.80 -5.18 3.53
CA SER A 100 5.71 -5.75 4.51
C SER A 100 6.44 -4.70 5.32
N VAL A 101 6.85 -5.11 6.53
CA VAL A 101 7.70 -4.33 7.43
C VAL A 101 8.91 -5.17 7.80
N ARG A 102 10.09 -4.56 7.81
CA ARG A 102 11.31 -5.22 8.27
C ARG A 102 12.12 -4.30 9.16
N ILE A 103 12.89 -4.90 10.06
CA ILE A 103 13.92 -4.15 10.79
C ILE A 103 15.02 -3.82 9.79
N ALA A 104 15.26 -2.53 9.54
CA ALA A 104 16.42 -2.09 8.81
C ALA A 104 17.66 -2.31 9.69
N GLY A 105 18.77 -2.80 9.12
CA GLY A 105 20.02 -2.99 9.85
C GLY A 105 20.56 -1.69 10.47
N GLN A 106 21.75 -1.74 11.08
CA GLN A 106 22.45 -0.56 11.61
C GLN A 106 22.92 0.37 10.48
N GLY A 107 21.98 0.99 9.77
CA GLY A 107 22.18 2.11 8.86
C GLY A 107 21.68 3.37 9.54
N THR A 108 22.43 4.46 9.40
CA THR A 108 22.04 5.77 9.92
C THR A 108 20.74 6.21 9.28
N PHE A 109 19.65 6.15 10.03
CA PHE A 109 18.41 6.84 9.66
C PHE A 109 18.76 8.32 9.45
N ARG A 110 18.69 8.79 8.20
CA ARG A 110 18.85 10.21 7.91
C ARG A 110 17.49 10.88 8.10
N ARG A 111 17.25 11.29 9.34
CA ARG A 111 16.09 12.09 9.76
C ARG A 111 15.96 13.35 8.88
N PRO A 112 14.76 13.70 8.37
CA PRO A 112 14.49 15.03 7.87
C PRO A 112 14.73 16.07 8.98
N PRO A 113 15.50 17.14 8.77
CA PRO A 113 15.79 18.10 9.83
C PRO A 113 14.50 18.77 10.35
N GLY A 114 14.28 18.78 11.67
CA GLY A 114 13.19 19.53 12.32
C GLY A 114 12.35 18.80 13.36
N GLU A 115 12.45 17.47 13.46
CA GLU A 115 11.63 16.68 14.40
C GLU A 115 12.42 16.32 15.68
N GLY A 116 11.81 16.58 16.84
CA GLY A 116 12.40 16.45 18.18
C GLY A 116 12.89 15.05 18.52
N GLU A 117 13.76 14.99 19.54
CA GLU A 117 14.54 13.81 19.91
C GLU A 117 13.81 12.95 20.96
N GLU A 118 12.58 12.52 20.67
CA GLU A 118 11.88 11.57 21.55
C GLU A 118 12.28 10.13 21.17
N THR A 119 13.47 9.70 21.61
CA THR A 119 13.86 8.29 21.49
C THR A 119 13.18 7.49 22.59
N ARG A 120 12.16 6.70 22.24
CA ARG A 120 11.54 5.75 23.16
C ARG A 120 12.37 4.45 23.23
N PRO A 121 12.53 3.85 24.42
CA PRO A 121 13.15 2.53 24.56
C PRO A 121 12.44 1.51 23.64
N GLY A 122 13.21 0.65 22.97
CA GLY A 122 12.68 -0.37 22.06
C GLY A 122 12.49 0.07 20.60
N TRP A 123 12.53 1.37 20.31
CA TRP A 123 12.37 1.85 18.93
C TRP A 123 13.55 1.47 18.04
N MET A 124 13.23 0.92 16.88
CA MET A 124 14.16 0.47 15.85
C MET A 124 13.97 1.26 14.56
N ASN A 125 14.94 1.15 13.64
CA ASN A 125 14.72 1.59 12.27
C ASN A 125 13.91 0.49 11.56
N LEU A 126 12.70 0.84 11.14
CA LEU A 126 11.83 -0.03 10.37
C LEU A 126 11.81 0.44 8.92
N GLU A 127 11.71 -0.50 8.00
CA GLU A 127 11.42 -0.22 6.60
C GLU A 127 10.07 -0.83 6.27
N TRP A 128 9.11 0.03 5.95
CA TRP A 128 7.83 -0.35 5.38
C TRP A 128 7.95 -0.37 3.86
N GLN A 129 7.45 -1.42 3.25
CA GLN A 129 7.48 -1.62 1.81
C GLN A 129 6.11 -2.05 1.29
N HIS A 130 5.64 -1.34 0.28
CA HIS A 130 4.56 -1.80 -0.57
C HIS A 130 5.17 -2.22 -1.92
N ARG A 131 4.92 -3.46 -2.34
CA ARG A 131 5.33 -4.02 -3.64
C ARG A 131 4.10 -4.43 -4.44
N LEU A 132 4.05 -4.00 -5.70
CA LEU A 132 3.09 -4.46 -6.70
C LEU A 132 3.85 -5.06 -7.87
N ASP A 133 3.64 -6.34 -8.11
CA ASP A 133 4.04 -7.00 -9.35
C ASP A 133 2.78 -7.21 -10.17
N VAL A 134 2.67 -6.54 -11.32
CA VAL A 134 1.42 -6.47 -12.08
C VAL A 134 1.63 -6.47 -13.58
N ALA A 135 0.79 -7.24 -14.24
CA ALA A 135 0.52 -7.13 -15.66
C ALA A 135 -0.99 -6.90 -15.85
N ALA A 136 -1.37 -6.30 -16.97
CA ALA A 136 -2.75 -5.94 -17.24
C ALA A 136 -3.17 -6.30 -18.66
N ASN A 137 -4.41 -6.75 -18.81
CA ASN A 137 -5.08 -6.83 -20.11
C ASN A 137 -5.87 -5.54 -20.34
N LEU A 138 -5.15 -4.42 -20.49
CA LEU A 138 -5.68 -3.08 -20.66
C LEU A 138 -4.87 -2.34 -21.72
N PRO A 139 -5.46 -1.35 -22.43
CA PRO A 139 -4.67 -0.41 -23.21
C PRO A 139 -3.62 0.29 -22.34
N ASP A 140 -2.41 0.48 -22.88
CA ASP A 140 -1.28 1.13 -22.19
C ASP A 140 -1.65 2.43 -21.45
N THR A 141 -2.49 3.25 -22.09
CA THR A 141 -2.92 4.54 -21.52
C THR A 141 -3.77 4.35 -20.28
N ALA A 142 -4.67 3.37 -20.27
CA ALA A 142 -5.50 3.02 -19.12
C ALA A 142 -4.64 2.39 -18.02
N PHE A 143 -3.72 1.49 -18.38
CA PHE A 143 -2.83 0.86 -17.41
C PHE A 143 -1.94 1.88 -16.69
N ARG A 144 -1.39 2.88 -17.40
CA ARG A 144 -0.62 3.97 -16.77
C ARG A 144 -1.46 4.76 -15.75
N LEU A 145 -2.75 5.00 -16.02
CA LEU A 145 -3.62 5.69 -15.08
C LEU A 145 -3.90 4.85 -13.83
N VAL A 146 -4.04 3.53 -13.99
CA VAL A 146 -4.16 2.60 -12.85
C VAL A 146 -2.92 2.66 -11.98
N ILE A 147 -1.72 2.61 -12.58
CA ILE A 147 -0.47 2.70 -11.83
C ILE A 147 -0.32 4.07 -11.14
N GLN A 148 -0.70 5.17 -11.79
CA GLN A 148 -0.65 6.50 -11.16
C GLN A 148 -1.61 6.65 -9.98
N LEU A 149 -2.81 6.09 -10.06
CA LEU A 149 -3.73 6.06 -8.91
C LEU A 149 -3.16 5.18 -7.80
N HIS A 150 -2.64 4.01 -8.17
CA HIS A 150 -2.02 3.08 -7.25
C HIS A 150 -0.83 3.71 -6.51
N ASP A 151 0.04 4.46 -7.20
CA ASP A 151 1.17 5.17 -6.58
C ASP A 151 0.68 6.11 -5.47
N VAL A 152 -0.41 6.84 -5.70
CA VAL A 152 -0.96 7.77 -4.69
C VAL A 152 -1.60 7.00 -3.53
N LEU A 153 -2.31 5.90 -3.80
CA LEU A 153 -2.86 5.03 -2.77
C LEU A 153 -1.76 4.43 -1.88
N ALA A 154 -0.69 3.94 -2.50
CA ALA A 154 0.44 3.34 -1.79
C ALA A 154 1.15 4.38 -0.90
N GLU A 155 1.33 5.61 -1.38
CA GLU A 155 1.89 6.69 -0.56
C GLU A 155 0.94 7.11 0.58
N ASP A 156 -0.37 7.26 0.33
CA ASP A 156 -1.33 7.58 1.39
C ASP A 156 -1.37 6.46 2.46
N LEU A 157 -1.20 5.19 2.06
CA LEU A 157 -1.09 4.05 2.98
C LEU A 157 0.18 4.13 3.83
N LEU A 158 1.32 4.48 3.21
CA LEU A 158 2.57 4.68 3.96
C LEU A 158 2.53 5.92 4.87
N ASP A 159 1.79 6.96 4.49
CA ASP A 159 1.52 8.12 5.33
C ASP A 159 0.68 7.71 6.57
N GLN A 160 -0.33 6.83 6.40
CA GLN A 160 -1.09 6.27 7.52
C GLN A 160 -0.22 5.41 8.44
N ALA A 161 0.66 4.57 7.88
CA ALA A 161 1.61 3.78 8.66
C ALA A 161 2.55 4.67 9.50
N GLU A 162 3.07 5.75 8.91
CA GLU A 162 3.91 6.73 9.62
C GLU A 162 3.14 7.41 10.75
N ARG A 163 1.91 7.87 10.46
CA ARG A 163 1.04 8.50 11.46
C ARG A 163 0.76 7.58 12.64
N LEU A 164 0.40 6.32 12.37
CA LEU A 164 0.09 5.36 13.42
C LEU A 164 1.30 5.03 14.29
N LEU A 165 2.48 4.89 13.68
CA LEU A 165 3.69 4.47 14.39
C LEU A 165 4.39 5.61 15.14
N THR A 166 4.31 6.84 14.61
CA THR A 166 5.11 7.98 15.10
C THR A 166 4.26 9.15 15.60
N GLY A 167 2.97 9.19 15.27
CA GLY A 167 2.11 10.35 15.46
C GLY A 167 2.34 11.49 14.47
N VAL A 168 3.31 11.39 13.56
CA VAL A 168 3.59 12.42 12.55
C VAL A 168 2.50 12.42 11.49
N GLU A 169 1.74 13.50 11.41
CA GLU A 169 0.78 13.72 10.33
C GLU A 169 1.49 14.22 9.07
N ARG A 170 1.12 13.63 7.93
CA ARG A 170 1.57 14.06 6.59
C ARG A 170 0.38 14.63 5.85
N GLU A 171 0.59 15.77 5.20
CA GLU A 171 -0.40 16.32 4.28
C GLU A 171 -0.62 15.38 3.09
N PRO A 172 -1.87 15.01 2.77
CA PRO A 172 -2.20 14.22 1.61
C PRO A 172 -1.54 14.72 0.33
N ARG A 173 -0.90 13.82 -0.41
CA ARG A 173 -0.29 14.20 -1.70
C ARG A 173 -1.35 14.71 -2.66
N ALA A 174 -1.14 15.90 -3.21
CA ALA A 174 -2.03 16.48 -4.20
C ALA A 174 -2.09 15.59 -5.45
N MET A 175 -3.31 15.20 -5.85
CA MET A 175 -3.54 14.62 -7.17
C MET A 175 -3.65 15.75 -8.19
N GLY A 176 -2.87 15.70 -9.27
CA GLY A 176 -3.06 16.61 -10.40
C GLY A 176 -4.50 16.55 -10.93
N ALA A 177 -5.00 17.65 -11.50
CA ALA A 177 -6.43 17.83 -11.81
C ALA A 177 -7.07 16.65 -12.58
N ARG A 178 -6.37 16.13 -13.60
CA ARG A 178 -6.83 14.98 -14.39
C ARG A 178 -6.97 13.71 -13.53
N LEU A 179 -5.94 13.38 -12.75
CA LEU A 179 -5.94 12.20 -11.89
C LEU A 179 -7.01 12.33 -10.79
N GLY A 180 -7.17 13.53 -10.23
CA GLY A 180 -8.23 13.84 -9.26
C GLY A 180 -9.64 13.67 -9.82
N MET A 181 -9.88 14.04 -11.08
CA MET A 181 -11.17 13.78 -11.73
C MET A 181 -11.44 12.27 -11.90
N ILE A 182 -10.46 11.51 -12.37
CA ILE A 182 -10.58 10.05 -12.54
C ILE A 182 -10.82 9.39 -11.17
N HIS A 183 -10.06 9.79 -10.14
CA HIS A 183 -10.23 9.30 -8.79
C HIS A 183 -11.65 9.56 -8.24
N ARG A 184 -12.23 10.74 -8.50
CA ARG A 184 -13.62 11.03 -8.11
C ARG A 184 -14.63 10.12 -8.80
N ILE A 185 -14.45 9.86 -10.10
CA ILE A 185 -15.30 8.91 -10.85
C ILE A 185 -15.16 7.50 -10.26
N TYR A 186 -13.94 7.06 -9.99
CA TYR A 186 -13.66 5.77 -9.37
C TYR A 186 -14.38 5.61 -8.02
N ARG A 187 -14.34 6.63 -7.16
CA ARG A 187 -15.06 6.64 -5.88
C ARG A 187 -16.58 6.63 -6.04
N ALA A 188 -17.11 7.34 -7.05
CA ALA A 188 -18.55 7.37 -7.29
C ALA A 188 -19.07 5.99 -7.68
N LEU A 189 -18.36 5.28 -8.56
CA LEU A 189 -18.72 3.92 -9.00
C LEU A 189 -18.64 2.88 -7.87
N ASP A 190 -17.84 3.13 -6.83
CA ASP A 190 -17.77 2.26 -5.65
C ASP A 190 -18.97 2.47 -4.72
N ARG A 191 -19.44 3.71 -4.55
CA ARG A 191 -20.60 4.03 -3.68
C ARG A 191 -21.93 3.49 -4.19
N GLU A 192 -22.03 3.16 -5.47
CA GLU A 192 -23.23 2.62 -6.11
C GLU A 192 -23.32 1.08 -6.01
N ARG A 193 -22.37 0.43 -5.31
CA ARG A 193 -22.30 -1.03 -5.12
C ARG A 193 -22.52 -1.43 -3.68
#